data_AF-A0A7C7VWV2-F1
#
_entry.id   AF-A0A7C7VWV2-F1
#
_cell.length_a   1.000
_cell.length_b   1.000
_cell.length_c   1.000
_cell.angle_alpha   90.00
_cell.angle_beta   90.00
_cell.angle_gamma   90.00
#
_symmetry.space_group_name_H-M   'P 1'
#
loop_
_entity.id
_entity.type
_entity.pdbx_description
1 polymer ?
#
loop_
_entity_poly.entity_id
_entity_poly.type
_entity_poly.pdbx_seq_one_letter_code
_entity_poly.pdbx_strand_id
1 'polypeptide(L)' 'MPGLLRRFPDESTLIPHIPPEKAQEHLDRYARGRMKKKLLGAIEALNEGVERVVIADGRVARPLLRALAGQGTVIR' A
#
# COMPACT_ATOMS: atom_id res chain seq x y z
N MET A 1 7.95 -7.39 0.37
CA MET A 1 6.55 -7.28 0.80
C MET A 1 5.76 -6.86 -0.42
N PRO A 2 4.73 -7.64 -0.81
CA PRO A 2 3.95 -7.34 -2.02
C PRO A 2 3.08 -6.09 -1.88
N GLY A 3 2.74 -5.69 -0.66
CA GLY A 3 1.95 -4.52 -0.32
C GLY A 3 1.61 -4.51 1.17
N LEU A 4 0.50 -3.90 1.55
CA LEU A 4 -0.09 -4.00 2.89
C LEU A 4 -0.82 -5.34 3.04
N LEU A 5 -0.54 -6.08 4.11
CA LEU A 5 -1.15 -7.37 4.40
C LEU A 5 -2.08 -7.25 5.61
N ARG A 6 -3.24 -7.94 5.60
CA ARG A 6 -4.11 -8.01 6.79
C ARG A 6 -3.40 -8.75 7.93
N ARG A 7 -2.57 -9.74 7.60
CA ARG A 7 -1.83 -10.56 8.56
C ARG A 7 -0.41 -10.78 8.08
N PHE A 8 0.52 -9.97 8.56
CA PHE A 8 1.94 -10.22 8.30
C PHE A 8 2.41 -11.50 9.03
N PRO A 9 3.20 -12.39 8.41
CA PRO A 9 3.83 -12.28 7.08
C PRO A 9 3.07 -12.98 5.94
N ASP A 10 1.81 -13.34 6.11
CA ASP A 10 1.03 -14.10 5.13
C ASP A 10 0.67 -13.27 3.89
N GLU A 11 1.44 -13.45 2.81
CA GLU A 11 1.30 -12.71 1.55
C GLU A 11 -0.06 -12.97 0.85
N SER A 12 -0.76 -14.06 1.19
CA SER A 12 -2.13 -14.31 0.68
C SER A 12 -3.15 -13.31 1.20
N THR A 13 -2.82 -12.58 2.27
CA THR A 13 -3.69 -11.58 2.90
C THR A 13 -3.46 -10.15 2.38
N LEU A 14 -2.89 -10.02 1.18
CA LEU A 14 -2.70 -8.73 0.51
C LEU A 14 -4.02 -7.95 0.43
N ILE A 15 -3.95 -6.67 0.76
CA ILE A 15 -5.03 -5.71 0.54
C ILE A 15 -4.74 -5.02 -0.79
N PRO A 16 -5.45 -5.37 -1.88
CA PRO A 16 -5.12 -4.87 -3.22
C PRO A 16 -5.56 -3.42 -3.43
N HIS A 17 -6.64 -3.00 -2.77
CA HIS A 17 -7.25 -1.68 -2.92
C HIS A 17 -7.67 -1.10 -1.57
N ILE A 18 -7.45 0.20 -1.40
CA ILE A 18 -7.87 0.98 -0.23
C ILE A 18 -8.46 2.30 -0.73
N PRO A 19 -9.73 2.60 -0.46
CA PRO A 19 -10.27 3.94 -0.68
C PRO A 19 -9.53 4.97 0.20
N PRO A 20 -9.28 6.22 -0.23
CA PRO A 20 -8.46 7.18 0.52
C PRO A 20 -9.05 7.46 1.90
N GLU A 21 -10.37 7.55 2.02
CA GLU A 21 -11.10 7.74 3.28
C GLU A 21 -10.95 6.57 4.27
N LYS A 22 -10.53 5.40 3.78
CA LYS A 22 -10.25 4.21 4.60
C LYS A 22 -8.76 4.03 4.90
N ALA A 23 -7.87 4.83 4.30
CA ALA A 23 -6.43 4.65 4.46
C ALA A 23 -5.97 4.76 5.92
N GLN A 24 -6.55 5.70 6.68
CA GLN A 24 -6.25 5.86 8.11
C GLN A 24 -6.70 4.63 8.94
N GLU A 25 -7.90 4.10 8.70
CA GLU A 25 -8.37 2.87 9.36
C GLU A 25 -7.44 1.69 9.10
N HIS A 26 -6.99 1.52 7.86
CA HIS A 26 -6.07 0.46 7.46
C HIS A 26 -4.67 0.63 8.07
N LEU A 27 -4.20 1.88 8.22
CA LEU A 27 -2.95 2.20 8.90
C LEU A 27 -2.97 1.70 10.35
N ASP A 28 -4.02 2.04 11.09
CA ASP A 28 -4.11 1.71 12.51
C ASP A 28 -4.31 0.21 12.74
N ARG A 29 -5.04 -0.46 11.83
CA ARG A 29 -5.40 -1.87 11.98
C ARG A 29 -4.33 -2.85 11.53
N TYR A 30 -3.66 -2.57 10.41
CA TYR A 30 -2.83 -3.56 9.72
C TYR A 30 -1.35 -3.18 9.65
N ALA A 31 -1.02 -1.88 9.61
CA ALA A 31 0.35 -1.45 9.40
C ALA A 31 1.19 -1.53 10.68
N ARG A 32 2.34 -2.22 10.60
CA ARG A 32 3.30 -2.34 11.71
C ARG A 32 4.71 -2.01 11.24
N GLY A 33 5.55 -1.56 12.18
CA GLY A 33 6.97 -1.27 11.93
C GLY A 33 7.20 -0.33 10.74
N ARG A 34 8.09 -0.73 9.81
CA ARG A 34 8.40 0.08 8.60
C ARG A 34 7.19 0.29 7.69
N MET A 35 6.20 -0.59 7.70
CA MET A 35 5.00 -0.43 6.86
C MET A 35 4.15 0.75 7.32
N LYS A 36 4.11 1.05 8.63
CA LYS A 36 3.37 2.21 9.16
C LYS A 36 3.89 3.52 8.54
N LYS A 37 5.21 3.69 8.44
CA LYS A 37 5.82 4.87 7.81
C LYS A 37 5.50 4.99 6.31
N LYS A 38 5.46 3.86 5.59
CA LYS A 38 5.11 3.85 4.16
C LYS A 38 3.67 4.30 3.92
N LEU A 39 2.75 3.82 4.74
CA LEU A 39 1.34 4.15 4.59
C LEU A 39 1.02 5.56 5.10
N LEU A 40 1.73 6.07 6.13
CA LEU A 40 1.67 7.47 6.52
C LEU A 40 2.07 8.41 5.36
N GLY A 41 3.23 8.19 4.74
CA GLY A 41 3.66 9.00 3.60
C GLY A 41 2.73 8.88 2.38
N ALA A 42 2.08 7.73 2.20
CA ALA A 42 1.06 7.56 1.17
C ALA A 42 -0.19 8.42 1.47
N ILE A 43 -0.64 8.44 2.72
CA ILE A 43 -1.78 9.27 3.17
C ILE A 43 -1.45 10.76 3.04
N GLU A 44 -0.25 11.18 3.46
CA GLU A 44 0.23 12.56 3.31
C GLU A 44 0.21 12.99 1.83
N ALA A 45 0.78 12.17 0.93
CA ALA A 45 0.79 12.45 -0.49
C ALA A 45 -0.63 12.59 -1.09
N LEU A 46 -1.56 11.72 -0.70
CA LEU A 46 -2.96 11.81 -1.15
C LEU A 46 -3.62 13.11 -0.65
N ASN A 47 -3.38 13.49 0.61
CA ASN A 47 -3.88 14.74 1.19
C ASN A 47 -3.29 15.99 0.51
N GLU A 48 -2.08 15.88 -0.05
CA GLU A 48 -1.41 16.94 -0.82
C GLU A 48 -1.80 16.95 -2.31
N GLY A 49 -2.76 16.12 -2.73
CA GLY A 49 -3.34 16.14 -4.08
C GLY A 49 -2.79 15.08 -5.04
N VAL A 50 -2.00 14.11 -4.57
CA VAL A 50 -1.65 12.94 -5.39
C VAL A 50 -2.91 12.10 -5.62
N GLU A 51 -3.22 11.77 -6.87
CA GLU A 51 -4.44 11.02 -7.21
C GLU A 51 -4.37 9.53 -6.85
N ARG A 52 -3.16 8.96 -6.82
CA ARG A 52 -2.96 7.53 -6.61
C ARG A 52 -1.60 7.23 -6.02
N VAL A 53 -1.58 6.40 -4.97
CA VAL A 53 -0.35 5.82 -4.43
C VAL A 53 -0.38 4.30 -4.56
N VAL A 54 0.76 3.69 -4.90
CA VAL A 54 0.90 2.23 -4.97
C VAL A 54 2.07 1.77 -4.10
N ILE A 55 1.78 0.92 -3.10
CA ILE A 55 2.80 0.21 -2.33
C ILE A 55 2.97 -1.18 -2.95
N ALA A 56 4.09 -1.40 -3.64
CA ALA A 56 4.36 -2.61 -4.42
C ALA A 56 5.66 -3.35 -4.01
N ASP A 57 5.86 -4.55 -4.57
CA ASP A 57 7.08 -5.33 -4.38
C ASP A 57 8.23 -4.85 -5.30
N GLY A 58 9.35 -4.45 -4.70
CA GLY A 58 10.57 -4.10 -5.44
C GLY A 58 11.42 -5.32 -5.85
N ARG A 59 11.12 -6.51 -5.33
CA ARG A 59 11.94 -7.73 -5.55
C ARG A 59 11.62 -8.44 -6.86
N VAL A 60 10.44 -8.19 -7.43
CA VAL A 60 9.94 -8.89 -8.62
C VAL A 60 10.49 -8.29 -9.91
N ALA A 61 10.48 -9.06 -11.00
CA ALA A 61 10.85 -8.57 -12.32
C ALA A 61 9.89 -7.46 -12.80
N ARG A 62 10.45 -6.38 -13.36
CA ARG A 62 9.71 -5.20 -13.85
C ARG A 62 8.79 -4.59 -12.77
N PRO A 63 9.33 -4.24 -11.58
CA PRO A 63 8.52 -3.87 -10.41
C PRO A 63 7.69 -2.60 -10.64
N LEU A 64 8.26 -1.60 -11.33
CA LEU A 64 7.55 -0.36 -11.66
C LEU A 64 6.34 -0.61 -12.59
N LEU A 65 6.53 -1.36 -13.68
CA LEU A 65 5.44 -1.67 -14.61
C LEU A 65 4.32 -2.45 -13.93
N ARG A 66 4.67 -3.39 -13.07
CA ARG A 66 3.69 -4.16 -12.26
C ARG A 66 2.91 -3.26 -11.30
N ALA A 67 3.59 -2.35 -10.61
CA ALA A 67 2.95 -1.39 -9.71
C ALA A 67 1.98 -0.46 -10.45
N LEU A 68 2.39 0.09 -11.60
CA LEU A 68 1.53 0.92 -12.45
C LEU A 68 0.30 0.15 -12.93
N ALA A 69 0.47 -1.13 -13.27
CA ALA A 69 -0.60 -2.07 -13.60
C ALA A 69 -1.48 -2.49 -12.40
N GLY A 70 -1.20 -1.99 -11.19
CA GLY A 70 -2.03 -2.23 -10.00
C GLY A 70 -1.60 -3.42 -9.14
N GLN A 71 -0.44 -4.04 -9.40
CA GLN A 71 0.08 -5.09 -8.52
C GLN A 71 0.68 -4.49 -7.25
N GLY A 72 0.03 -4.79 -6.12
CA GLY A 72 0.39 -4.32 -4.79
C GLY A 72 -0.83 -3.81 -4.05
N THR A 73 -0.64 -2.81 -3.18
CA THR A 73 -1.75 -2.07 -2.55
C THR A 73 -1.91 -0.73 -3.23
N VAL A 74 -3.03 -0.53 -3.90
CA VAL A 74 -3.39 0.71 -4.57
C VAL A 74 -4.32 1.54 -3.68
N ILE A 75 -3.95 2.80 -3.44
CA ILE A 75 -4.77 3.77 -2.70
C ILE A 75 -5.20 4.84 -3.69
N ARG A 76 -6.51 4.94 -3.93
CA ARG A 76 -7.17 5.84 -4.89
C ARG A 76 -8.66 5.92 -4.57
#